data_AF-A0A7R8WPY1-F1
#
_entry.id   AF-A0A7R8WPY1-F1
#
_cell.length_a   1.000
_cell.length_b   1.000
_cell.length_c   1.000
_cell.angle_alpha   90.00
_cell.angle_beta   90.00
_cell.angle_gamma   90.00
#
_symmetry.space_group_name_H-M   'P 1'
#
loop_
_entity.id
_entity.type
_entity.pdbx_description
1 polymer ?
#
loop_
_entity_poly.entity_id
_entity_poly.type
_entity_poly.pdbx_seq_one_letter_code
_entity_poly.pdbx_strand_id
1 'polypeptide(L)'
;MPPVIQNGYTHGRRRSLVEDAKFESKVNLDSKQKILQRIRQDSKEVNLSDDEAFLAAQTDLPTTAENVVESLMKLNGSEVPESIKASFDHEHPEHKAGPASILVELKNGFGCSSKVISIVEECGGEITHLETRTAEDAKEPKSDILIQLNVTSEDLFHALRRLKSESYVRDVRLLSEKILGFKEPWYPLHISQLDECNHILTKFEPDLDSHHPGYSDAVYRSRRKMIAEIAFSYKHGDPIPRVEYTEAETATWTAVYRSLKELFPTHACKQHRMIFQKLERDGIYGEHFIPQLEDVSNYLHRNSGFRLRPAAGLLTARDFLASLAHRVFQCTQYTRHPSEPHHSPEPDVIHELLGHIPLLSDPGFADFSQQLGLASLGATDKEIERFATVYWFTVEFGLMKEDGGLKAYGAGLLSSYGELQHALSSTPEHRPFEPATTAVQEYQDQDFQDVYFVAESLEDCQEKFRDVIHELLGHIPLLSDPGFADFSQQLGLASLGATDKEIERFATVYWFTVEFGLMKEDGGLKAYGAGLLSSYGELQHALSSTPEHRPFEPATTAVQEYQDQDFQDVYFVAEKKFHSIFSSLEMELLNLQQAVAKMHAIPK
;
A
#
# COMPACT_ATOMS: atom_id res chain seq x y z
N MET A 1 -40.26 1.45 18.61
CA MET A 1 -39.02 1.92 19.26
C MET A 1 -38.05 2.32 18.16
N PRO A 2 -37.43 3.51 18.22
CA PRO A 2 -36.42 3.89 17.23
C PRO A 2 -35.15 3.02 17.43
N PRO A 3 -34.41 2.68 16.36
CA PRO A 3 -33.19 1.89 16.48
C PRO A 3 -32.12 2.71 17.19
N VAL A 4 -31.51 2.13 18.22
CA VAL A 4 -30.38 2.71 18.95
C VAL A 4 -29.15 2.61 18.03
N ILE A 5 -28.62 3.75 17.62
CA ILE A 5 -27.33 3.84 16.92
C ILE A 5 -26.23 3.84 17.99
N GLN A 6 -25.43 2.78 18.03
CA GLN A 6 -24.19 2.74 18.80
C GLN A 6 -23.07 2.33 17.82
N ASN A 7 -22.04 3.16 17.71
CA ASN A 7 -20.86 3.01 16.82
C ASN A 7 -21.08 3.13 15.29
N GLY A 8 -22.18 3.73 14.81
CA GLY A 8 -22.30 4.10 13.39
C GLY A 8 -22.67 2.98 12.41
N TYR A 9 -22.98 1.77 12.90
CA TYR A 9 -23.43 0.65 12.07
C TYR A 9 -24.95 0.46 12.21
N THR A 10 -25.67 0.36 11.09
CA THR A 10 -27.08 -0.10 11.06
C THR A 10 -27.13 -1.60 10.78
N HIS A 11 -28.09 -2.28 11.43
CA HIS A 11 -28.27 -3.74 11.40
C HIS A 11 -28.09 -4.40 10.02
N GLY A 12 -27.29 -5.48 10.00
CA GLY A 12 -27.64 -6.73 9.32
C GLY A 12 -27.62 -6.76 7.79
N ARG A 13 -26.55 -6.28 7.15
CA ARG A 13 -26.22 -6.70 5.77
C ARG A 13 -24.79 -7.22 5.70
N ARG A 14 -24.67 -8.52 5.39
CA ARG A 14 -23.44 -9.26 5.12
C ARG A 14 -22.77 -8.70 3.86
N ARG A 15 -21.46 -8.47 3.92
CA ARG A 15 -20.64 -7.82 2.89
C ARG A 15 -19.33 -8.56 2.66
N SER A 16 -18.94 -8.88 1.43
CA SER A 16 -17.61 -9.40 1.10
C SER A 16 -16.49 -8.38 1.33
N LEU A 17 -15.20 -8.78 1.25
CA LEU A 17 -14.05 -7.85 1.33
C LEU A 17 -14.23 -6.62 0.43
N VAL A 18 -14.79 -6.81 -0.78
CA VAL A 18 -15.09 -5.73 -1.71
C VAL A 18 -16.37 -4.99 -1.36
N GLU A 19 -17.41 -5.64 -0.85
CA GLU A 19 -18.59 -4.93 -0.35
C GLU A 19 -18.29 -4.13 0.94
N ASP A 20 -17.27 -4.53 1.70
CA ASP A 20 -16.74 -3.83 2.86
C ASP A 20 -15.86 -2.66 2.43
N ALA A 21 -14.99 -2.83 1.43
CA ALA A 21 -14.31 -1.69 0.80
C ALA A 21 -15.33 -0.69 0.20
N LYS A 22 -16.38 -1.18 -0.48
CA LYS A 22 -17.53 -0.37 -0.95
C LYS A 22 -18.30 0.28 0.20
N PHE A 23 -18.39 -0.39 1.35
CA PHE A 23 -19.02 0.16 2.53
C PHE A 23 -18.18 1.27 3.14
N GLU A 24 -16.88 1.07 3.30
CA GLU A 24 -15.94 2.09 3.76
C GLU A 24 -16.00 3.31 2.84
N SER A 25 -15.92 3.11 1.52
CA SER A 25 -16.16 4.14 0.51
C SER A 25 -17.46 4.91 0.77
N LYS A 26 -18.56 4.18 1.04
CA LYS A 26 -19.88 4.78 1.30
C LYS A 26 -19.97 5.48 2.65
N VAL A 27 -19.38 4.95 3.71
CA VAL A 27 -19.34 5.58 5.05
C VAL A 27 -18.48 6.83 5.01
N ASN A 28 -17.37 6.80 4.30
CA ASN A 28 -16.53 7.96 4.03
C ASN A 28 -17.32 9.03 3.25
N LEU A 29 -18.07 8.63 2.22
CA LEU A 29 -18.94 9.50 1.44
C LEU A 29 -20.10 10.10 2.28
N ASP A 30 -20.81 9.29 3.07
CA ASP A 30 -21.91 9.71 3.93
C ASP A 30 -21.42 10.64 5.04
N SER A 31 -20.25 10.36 5.62
CA SER A 31 -19.57 11.25 6.58
C SER A 31 -19.22 12.58 5.92
N LYS A 32 -18.70 12.57 4.69
CA LYS A 32 -18.41 13.77 3.88
C LYS A 32 -19.69 14.57 3.60
N GLN A 33 -20.80 13.91 3.28
CA GLN A 33 -22.11 14.52 3.06
C GLN A 33 -22.75 15.09 4.35
N LYS A 34 -22.61 14.41 5.49
CA LYS A 34 -23.07 14.92 6.80
C LYS A 34 -22.28 16.14 7.26
N ILE A 35 -20.98 16.18 6.99
CA ILE A 35 -20.13 17.35 7.22
C ILE A 35 -20.60 18.52 6.33
N LEU A 36 -20.86 18.25 5.05
CA LEU A 36 -21.44 19.23 4.12
C LEU A 36 -22.82 19.75 4.55
N GLN A 37 -23.70 18.88 5.06
CA GLN A 37 -25.01 19.27 5.59
C GLN A 37 -24.92 20.09 6.88
N ARG A 38 -23.96 19.79 7.77
CA ARG A 38 -23.68 20.63 8.96
C ARG A 38 -23.27 22.03 8.54
N ILE A 39 -22.37 22.14 7.57
CA ILE A 39 -21.93 23.44 7.01
C ILE A 39 -23.13 24.22 6.44
N ARG A 40 -24.06 23.54 5.76
CA ARG A 40 -25.32 24.15 5.25
C ARG A 40 -26.31 24.56 6.35
N GLN A 41 -26.33 23.86 7.49
CA GLN A 41 -27.18 24.20 8.63
C GLN A 41 -26.64 25.40 9.41
N ASP A 42 -25.32 25.53 9.50
CA ASP A 42 -24.66 26.62 10.20
C ASP A 42 -24.74 27.95 9.41
N SER A 43 -25.02 27.91 8.11
CA SER A 43 -25.07 29.10 7.23
C SER A 43 -26.41 29.85 7.16
N LYS A 44 -27.46 29.43 7.92
CA LYS A 44 -28.75 30.13 8.10
C LYS A 44 -29.50 30.63 6.84
N GLU A 45 -29.30 30.06 5.65
CA GLU A 45 -30.13 30.37 4.49
C GLU A 45 -30.99 29.17 4.07
N VAL A 46 -32.31 29.35 4.18
CA VAL A 46 -33.32 28.33 3.91
C VAL A 46 -34.10 28.80 2.69
N ASN A 47 -33.83 28.18 1.53
CA ASN A 47 -34.55 28.26 0.25
C ASN A 47 -33.76 28.91 -0.92
N LEU A 48 -32.68 28.26 -1.36
CA LEU A 48 -32.17 28.41 -2.72
C LEU A 48 -32.10 27.04 -3.38
N SER A 49 -32.38 26.95 -4.68
CA SER A 49 -32.11 25.74 -5.46
C SER A 49 -30.61 25.66 -5.79
N ASP A 50 -30.07 24.43 -5.97
CA ASP A 50 -28.63 24.19 -6.10
C ASP A 50 -27.98 24.97 -7.26
N ASP A 51 -28.73 25.31 -8.31
CA ASP A 51 -28.23 26.04 -9.48
C ASP A 51 -28.32 27.58 -9.32
N GLU A 52 -29.26 28.09 -8.53
CA GLU A 52 -29.51 29.53 -8.38
C GLU A 52 -28.56 30.22 -7.39
N ALA A 53 -28.06 29.48 -6.39
CA ALA A 53 -27.05 30.00 -5.46
C ALA A 53 -25.68 30.21 -6.13
N PHE A 54 -25.38 29.42 -7.16
CA PHE A 54 -24.07 29.41 -7.82
C PHE A 54 -23.88 30.58 -8.80
N LEU A 55 -24.95 31.02 -9.47
CA LEU A 55 -24.87 32.03 -10.55
C LEU A 55 -24.95 33.48 -10.04
N ALA A 56 -25.56 33.74 -8.89
CA ALA A 56 -25.86 35.11 -8.45
C ALA A 56 -24.69 35.85 -7.76
N ALA A 57 -23.61 35.15 -7.39
CA ALA A 57 -22.48 35.75 -6.68
C ALA A 57 -21.30 36.16 -7.59
N GLN A 58 -21.35 35.84 -8.89
CA GLN A 58 -20.26 36.11 -9.83
C GLN A 58 -20.63 37.17 -10.86
N THR A 59 -20.71 38.43 -10.44
CA THR A 59 -20.51 39.56 -11.38
C THR A 59 -19.81 40.71 -10.68
N ASP A 60 -18.48 40.74 -10.76
CA ASP A 60 -17.72 41.78 -11.48
C ASP A 60 -16.20 41.66 -11.24
N LEU A 61 -15.52 40.99 -12.19
CA LEU A 61 -14.19 41.34 -12.75
C LEU A 61 -12.93 41.27 -11.84
N PRO A 62 -11.71 41.15 -12.43
CA PRO A 62 -10.98 39.89 -12.49
C PRO A 62 -9.67 39.91 -11.69
N THR A 63 -9.21 38.76 -11.21
CA THR A 63 -7.77 38.45 -11.10
C THR A 63 -7.62 36.94 -11.02
N THR A 64 -7.09 36.34 -12.07
CA THR A 64 -6.92 34.89 -12.22
C THR A 64 -6.06 34.30 -11.11
N ALA A 65 -6.45 33.13 -10.59
CA ALA A 65 -5.77 32.36 -9.53
C ALA A 65 -4.29 32.05 -9.83
N GLU A 66 -3.89 32.09 -11.11
CA GLU A 66 -2.49 32.03 -11.57
C GLU A 66 -1.60 33.06 -10.87
N ASN A 67 -2.10 34.29 -10.65
CA ASN A 67 -1.32 35.36 -10.03
C ASN A 67 -1.11 35.15 -8.52
N VAL A 68 -1.99 34.39 -7.85
CA VAL A 68 -1.95 34.19 -6.39
C VAL A 68 -0.91 33.14 -6.02
N VAL A 69 -0.84 32.02 -6.76
CA VAL A 69 0.18 30.97 -6.56
C VAL A 69 1.56 31.46 -6.98
N GLU A 70 1.65 32.19 -8.11
CA GLU A 70 2.92 32.78 -8.56
C GLU A 70 3.43 33.84 -7.56
N SER A 71 2.55 34.56 -6.87
CA SER A 71 2.92 35.52 -5.82
C SER A 71 3.27 34.86 -4.48
N LEU A 72 2.57 33.77 -4.11
CA LEU A 72 2.87 32.94 -2.93
C LEU A 72 4.25 32.29 -3.02
N MET A 73 4.65 31.83 -4.21
CA MET A 73 5.93 31.14 -4.40
C MET A 73 7.09 32.09 -4.73
N LYS A 74 6.83 33.28 -5.28
CA LYS A 74 7.81 34.39 -5.29
C LYS A 74 8.16 34.90 -3.89
N LEU A 75 7.28 34.72 -2.90
CA LEU A 75 7.58 34.98 -1.48
C LEU A 75 8.50 33.92 -0.84
N ASN A 76 8.69 32.76 -1.49
CA ASN A 76 9.57 31.65 -1.05
C ASN A 76 10.78 31.41 -1.98
N GLY A 77 10.87 32.07 -3.15
CA GLY A 77 12.09 32.14 -3.98
C GLY A 77 12.36 30.99 -4.97
N SER A 78 11.36 30.30 -5.52
CA SER A 78 11.55 29.22 -6.53
C SER A 78 10.66 29.39 -7.77
N GLU A 79 11.12 28.93 -8.95
CA GLU A 79 10.38 28.96 -10.24
C GLU A 79 9.43 27.75 -10.42
N VAL A 80 8.39 27.90 -11.25
CA VAL A 80 7.25 26.97 -11.40
C VAL A 80 7.56 25.81 -12.36
N PRO A 81 7.47 24.52 -11.93
CA PRO A 81 7.53 23.36 -12.83
C PRO A 81 6.31 23.24 -13.76
N GLU A 82 6.50 22.86 -15.03
CA GLU A 82 5.43 22.70 -16.03
C GLU A 82 4.40 21.62 -15.68
N SER A 83 4.75 20.63 -14.85
CA SER A 83 3.84 19.59 -14.36
C SER A 83 2.70 20.14 -13.50
N ILE A 84 2.92 21.26 -12.80
CA ILE A 84 1.91 21.92 -11.98
C ILE A 84 0.95 22.72 -12.86
N LYS A 85 1.43 23.32 -13.96
CA LYS A 85 0.56 24.03 -14.92
C LYS A 85 -0.45 23.09 -15.57
N ALA A 86 -0.06 21.85 -15.87
CA ALA A 86 -0.93 20.86 -16.48
C ALA A 86 -2.05 20.33 -15.55
N SER A 87 -1.87 20.40 -14.23
CA SER A 87 -2.88 19.95 -13.25
C SER A 87 -4.03 20.93 -13.00
N PHE A 88 -4.01 22.12 -13.62
CA PHE A 88 -5.04 23.15 -13.43
C PHE A 88 -6.02 23.32 -14.60
N ASP A 89 -5.90 22.49 -15.66
CA ASP A 89 -6.86 22.48 -16.78
C ASP A 89 -8.19 21.76 -16.46
N HIS A 90 -8.38 21.31 -15.21
CA HIS A 90 -9.62 20.70 -14.74
C HIS A 90 -10.22 21.48 -13.55
N GLU A 91 -11.45 21.96 -13.79
CA GLU A 91 -12.39 22.73 -12.96
C GLU A 91 -12.12 22.83 -11.43
N HIS A 92 -12.10 24.08 -10.97
CA HIS A 92 -11.78 24.63 -9.64
C HIS A 92 -12.34 23.90 -8.38
N PRO A 93 -11.54 23.75 -7.31
CA PRO A 93 -12.03 23.62 -5.95
C PRO A 93 -11.94 24.97 -5.19
N GLU A 94 -13.08 25.62 -4.93
CA GLU A 94 -13.18 26.86 -4.16
C GLU A 94 -13.46 26.66 -2.64
N HIS A 95 -12.81 27.52 -1.83
CA HIS A 95 -13.14 28.04 -0.49
C HIS A 95 -13.71 27.10 0.61
N LYS A 96 -12.87 26.29 1.28
CA LYS A 96 -13.18 25.70 2.60
C LYS A 96 -12.09 26.00 3.63
N ALA A 97 -12.49 26.36 4.85
CA ALA A 97 -11.57 26.46 5.99
C ALA A 97 -11.05 25.07 6.38
N GLY A 98 -9.74 24.95 6.57
CA GLY A 98 -9.05 23.70 6.93
C GLY A 98 -8.01 23.92 8.03
N PRO A 99 -7.55 22.84 8.69
CA PRO A 99 -6.56 22.95 9.74
C PRO A 99 -5.21 23.38 9.16
N ALA A 100 -4.52 24.31 9.82
CA ALA A 100 -3.18 24.74 9.51
C ALA A 100 -2.34 24.77 10.79
N SER A 101 -1.01 24.71 10.66
CA SER A 101 -0.08 24.86 11.78
C SER A 101 1.02 25.82 11.38
N ILE A 102 1.10 26.96 12.06
CA ILE A 102 2.12 27.98 11.84
C ILE A 102 3.05 28.06 13.04
N LEU A 103 4.33 28.25 12.77
CA LEU A 103 5.35 28.57 13.75
C LEU A 103 5.79 30.01 13.54
N VAL A 104 5.65 30.82 14.58
CA VAL A 104 6.04 32.23 14.57
C VAL A 104 7.26 32.42 15.46
N GLU A 105 8.38 32.81 14.87
CA GLU A 105 9.61 33.12 15.60
C GLU A 105 9.61 34.60 16.02
N LEU A 106 9.75 34.91 17.32
CA LEU A 106 9.73 36.29 17.82
C LEU A 106 11.14 36.83 18.12
N LYS A 107 11.35 38.13 17.86
CA LYS A 107 12.63 38.82 18.13
C LYS A 107 12.84 39.17 19.61
N ASN A 108 11.77 39.56 20.32
CA ASN A 108 11.86 40.19 21.66
C ASN A 108 11.08 39.45 22.77
N GLY A 109 10.94 38.12 22.67
CA GLY A 109 10.26 37.30 23.67
C GLY A 109 8.72 37.47 23.72
N PHE A 110 8.10 36.96 24.79
CA PHE A 110 6.64 36.74 24.89
C PHE A 110 5.76 38.00 24.92
N GLY A 111 6.31 39.21 25.07
CA GLY A 111 5.55 40.46 25.24
C GLY A 111 4.65 40.88 24.05
N CYS A 112 4.75 40.18 22.91
CA CYS A 112 3.97 40.44 21.69
C CYS A 112 3.08 39.25 21.25
N SER A 113 2.96 38.19 22.05
CA SER A 113 2.16 36.99 21.72
C SER A 113 0.67 37.30 21.51
N SER A 114 0.10 38.20 22.30
CA SER A 114 -1.28 38.68 22.14
C SER A 114 -1.52 39.35 20.79
N LYS A 115 -0.52 40.03 20.23
CA LYS A 115 -0.64 40.67 18.91
C LYS A 115 -0.63 39.66 17.77
N VAL A 116 0.17 38.60 17.90
CA VAL A 116 0.19 37.48 16.93
C VAL A 116 -1.17 36.79 16.89
N ILE A 117 -1.77 36.52 18.05
CA ILE A 117 -3.11 35.93 18.18
C ILE A 117 -4.15 36.83 17.52
N SER A 118 -4.17 38.14 17.85
CA SER A 118 -5.12 39.08 17.25
C SER A 118 -4.99 39.18 15.73
N ILE A 119 -3.77 39.13 15.19
CA ILE A 119 -3.57 39.13 13.73
C ILE A 119 -4.19 37.90 13.08
N VAL A 120 -4.04 36.72 13.67
CA VAL A 120 -4.61 35.47 13.15
C VAL A 120 -6.14 35.51 13.20
N GLU A 121 -6.71 35.95 14.32
CA GLU A 121 -8.17 36.03 14.51
C GLU A 121 -8.81 37.11 13.61
N GLU A 122 -8.18 38.27 13.46
CA GLU A 122 -8.64 39.35 12.57
C GLU A 122 -8.59 38.95 11.09
N CYS A 123 -7.69 38.04 10.73
CA CYS A 123 -7.60 37.46 9.40
C CYS A 123 -8.53 36.25 9.22
N GLY A 124 -9.43 35.94 10.15
CA GLY A 124 -10.41 34.86 9.99
C GLY A 124 -9.91 33.47 10.41
N GLY A 125 -8.73 33.37 11.02
CA GLY A 125 -8.22 32.11 11.58
C GLY A 125 -8.77 31.79 12.96
N GLU A 126 -9.40 30.63 13.12
CA GLU A 126 -9.85 30.11 14.41
C GLU A 126 -8.73 29.31 15.08
N ILE A 127 -8.13 29.83 16.14
CA ILE A 127 -7.02 29.14 16.83
C ILE A 127 -7.55 27.95 17.64
N THR A 128 -7.09 26.74 17.30
CA THR A 128 -7.47 25.49 17.97
C THR A 128 -6.45 25.04 19.00
N HIS A 129 -5.19 25.42 18.84
CA HIS A 129 -4.12 25.13 19.80
C HIS A 129 -3.04 26.21 19.73
N LEU A 130 -2.49 26.57 20.90
CA LEU A 130 -1.38 27.51 21.00
C LEU A 130 -0.38 27.01 22.03
N GLU A 131 0.87 26.84 21.61
CA GLU A 131 1.97 26.38 22.44
C GLU A 131 3.14 27.36 22.29
N THR A 132 3.81 27.68 23.41
CA THR A 132 5.04 28.48 23.40
C THR A 132 6.23 27.60 23.67
N ARG A 133 7.30 27.78 22.89
CA ARG A 133 8.55 27.03 23.03
C ARG A 133 9.71 27.97 23.32
N THR A 134 10.59 27.53 24.22
CA THR A 134 11.89 28.17 24.45
C THR A 134 12.96 27.34 23.75
N ALA A 135 13.71 27.94 22.82
CA ALA A 135 14.80 27.23 22.15
C ALA A 135 15.97 27.04 23.15
N GLU A 136 16.44 25.80 23.32
CA GLU A 136 17.48 25.45 24.31
C GLU A 136 18.90 25.94 23.93
N ASP A 137 19.11 26.48 22.72
CA ASP A 137 20.46 26.67 22.16
C ASP A 137 20.71 28.05 21.50
N ALA A 138 20.35 29.15 22.16
CA ALA A 138 20.66 30.49 21.67
C ALA A 138 21.21 31.44 22.74
N LYS A 139 22.27 32.21 22.37
CA LYS A 139 22.87 33.30 23.16
C LYS A 139 21.91 34.49 23.42
N GLU A 140 20.69 34.45 22.88
CA GLU A 140 19.60 35.39 23.12
C GLU A 140 18.31 34.62 23.44
N PRO A 141 17.44 35.10 24.35
CA PRO A 141 16.19 34.43 24.69
C PRO A 141 15.25 34.41 23.48
N LYS A 142 15.11 33.23 22.84
CA LYS A 142 14.17 32.99 21.75
C LYS A 142 12.87 32.42 22.32
N SER A 143 11.75 33.00 21.92
CA SER A 143 10.42 32.46 22.20
C SER A 143 9.71 32.25 20.88
N ASP A 144 9.34 31.01 20.60
CA ASP A 144 8.58 30.64 19.43
C ASP A 144 7.14 30.34 19.84
N ILE A 145 6.19 30.66 18.95
CA ILE A 145 4.77 30.34 19.16
C ILE A 145 4.35 29.38 18.05
N LEU A 146 3.96 28.17 18.45
CA LEU A 146 3.27 27.23 17.59
C LEU A 146 1.76 27.50 17.70
N ILE A 147 1.12 27.77 16.57
CA ILE A 147 -0.32 28.03 16.49
C ILE A 147 -0.92 27.01 15.53
N GLN A 148 -1.84 26.19 16.04
CA GLN A 148 -2.73 25.40 15.19
C GLN A 148 -4.04 26.16 15.08
N LEU A 149 -4.55 26.28 13.86
CA LEU A 149 -5.73 27.07 13.55
C LEU A 149 -6.57 26.40 12.46
N ASN A 150 -7.85 26.75 12.37
CA ASN A 150 -8.73 26.41 11.27
C ASN A 150 -8.98 27.67 10.45
N VAL A 151 -8.64 27.66 9.17
CA VAL A 151 -8.56 28.89 8.36
C VAL A 151 -8.71 28.58 6.88
N THR A 152 -9.25 29.52 6.09
CA THR A 152 -9.29 29.37 4.63
C THR A 152 -7.90 29.61 4.02
N SER A 153 -7.67 29.14 2.79
CA SER A 153 -6.40 29.36 2.07
C SER A 153 -6.08 30.86 1.92
N GLU A 154 -7.10 31.67 1.67
CA GLU A 154 -7.01 33.11 1.48
C GLU A 154 -6.70 33.83 2.80
N ASP A 155 -7.45 33.49 3.85
CA ASP A 155 -7.26 34.03 5.20
C ASP A 155 -5.90 33.66 5.80
N LEU A 156 -5.42 32.42 5.56
CA LEU A 156 -4.09 32.02 5.99
C LEU A 156 -3.03 32.87 5.28
N PHE A 157 -3.18 33.11 3.98
CA PHE A 157 -2.25 33.96 3.24
C PHE A 157 -2.20 35.38 3.80
N HIS A 158 -3.36 35.97 4.09
CA HIS A 158 -3.45 37.28 4.74
C HIS A 158 -2.77 37.29 6.11
N ALA A 159 -3.01 36.27 6.93
CA ALA A 159 -2.40 36.13 8.25
C ALA A 159 -0.87 36.01 8.16
N LEU A 160 -0.35 35.13 7.30
CA LEU A 160 1.09 34.92 7.10
C LEU A 160 1.79 36.19 6.60
N ARG A 161 1.20 36.88 5.62
CA ARG A 161 1.75 38.12 5.06
C ARG A 161 1.78 39.24 6.11
N ARG A 162 0.71 39.36 6.89
CA ARG A 162 0.61 40.35 7.96
C ARG A 162 1.63 40.06 9.05
N LEU A 163 1.71 38.82 9.54
CA LEU A 163 2.69 38.40 10.55
C LEU A 163 4.14 38.64 10.08
N LYS A 164 4.49 38.32 8.83
CA LYS A 164 5.84 38.59 8.29
C LYS A 164 6.18 40.08 8.23
N SER A 165 5.19 40.97 8.11
CA SER A 165 5.40 42.42 8.07
C SER A 165 5.63 43.06 9.45
N GLU A 166 5.36 42.33 10.53
CA GLU A 166 5.47 42.85 11.88
C GLU A 166 6.93 42.93 12.34
N SER A 167 7.33 44.10 12.82
CA SER A 167 8.72 44.36 13.25
C SER A 167 9.26 43.39 14.32
N TYR A 168 8.37 42.85 15.16
CA TYR A 168 8.69 41.92 16.25
C TYR A 168 8.71 40.44 15.83
N VAL A 169 8.27 40.12 14.61
CA VAL A 169 8.36 38.77 14.02
C VAL A 169 9.70 38.65 13.29
N ARG A 170 10.42 37.57 13.55
CA ARG A 170 11.67 37.21 12.86
C ARG A 170 11.37 36.39 11.61
N ASP A 171 10.57 35.35 11.77
CA ASP A 171 10.17 34.45 10.70
C ASP A 171 8.79 33.86 10.99
N VAL A 172 8.10 33.40 9.94
CA VAL A 172 6.84 32.66 10.03
C VAL A 172 6.93 31.47 9.10
N ARG A 173 6.84 30.27 9.67
CA ARG A 173 6.88 29.02 8.92
C ARG A 173 5.53 28.33 8.99
N LEU A 174 5.02 27.95 7.84
CA LEU A 174 3.88 27.03 7.76
C LEU A 174 4.45 25.61 7.93
N LEU A 175 4.09 24.94 9.03
CA LEU A 175 4.59 23.61 9.36
C LEU A 175 3.75 22.49 8.75
N SER A 176 2.52 22.79 8.31
CA SER A 176 1.68 21.84 7.59
C SER A 176 0.73 22.59 6.66
N GLU A 177 0.95 22.46 5.34
CA GLU A 177 -0.06 22.78 4.33
C GLU A 177 -1.12 21.68 4.31
N LYS A 178 -2.05 21.73 5.26
CA LYS A 178 -3.29 20.94 5.23
C LYS A 178 -4.43 21.75 4.56
N ILE A 179 -4.06 22.58 3.58
CA ILE A 179 -4.95 23.52 2.89
C ILE A 179 -5.39 23.03 1.50
N LEU A 180 -4.91 21.89 1.04
CA LEU A 180 -5.53 21.18 -0.08
C LEU A 180 -6.24 19.95 0.49
N GLY A 181 -7.56 19.93 0.37
CA GLY A 181 -8.43 18.85 0.82
C GLY A 181 -8.25 17.57 0.02
N PHE A 182 -7.12 16.89 0.20
CA PHE A 182 -6.91 15.48 -0.11
C PHE A 182 -6.03 14.93 1.01
N LYS A 183 -6.64 14.27 2.01
CA LYS A 183 -5.83 13.35 2.81
C LYS A 183 -5.43 12.25 1.85
N GLU A 184 -4.15 12.19 1.46
CA GLU A 184 -3.61 10.92 1.01
C GLU A 184 -3.95 9.86 2.07
N PRO A 185 -4.51 8.71 1.67
CA PRO A 185 -4.83 7.64 2.62
C PRO A 185 -3.57 7.29 3.41
N TRP A 186 -3.68 7.25 4.75
CA TRP A 186 -2.54 6.81 5.58
C TRP A 186 -2.20 5.36 5.24
N TYR A 187 -0.91 5.03 5.22
CA TYR A 187 -0.41 3.67 5.05
C TYR A 187 0.90 3.48 5.87
N PRO A 188 1.21 2.25 6.28
CA PRO A 188 2.41 1.94 7.06
C PRO A 188 3.68 2.07 6.18
N LEU A 189 4.58 2.95 6.56
CA LEU A 189 5.89 3.14 5.92
C LEU A 189 6.95 2.15 6.43
N HIS A 190 6.81 1.70 7.68
CA HIS A 190 7.69 0.72 8.30
C HIS A 190 6.88 -0.46 8.81
N ILE A 191 7.45 -1.68 8.73
CA ILE A 191 6.79 -2.93 9.14
C ILE A 191 6.27 -2.91 10.59
N SER A 192 6.91 -2.15 11.50
CA SER A 192 6.43 -2.01 12.88
C SER A 192 5.12 -1.24 12.99
N GLN A 193 4.80 -0.38 12.02
CA GLN A 193 3.54 0.37 11.98
C GLN A 193 2.34 -0.51 11.62
N LEU A 194 2.57 -1.77 11.22
CA LEU A 194 1.49 -2.77 11.13
C LEU A 194 0.83 -3.07 12.47
N ASP A 195 1.41 -2.61 13.59
CA ASP A 195 0.73 -2.58 14.90
C ASP A 195 -0.53 -1.70 14.91
N GLU A 196 -0.64 -0.77 13.96
CA GLU A 196 -1.78 0.12 13.76
C GLU A 196 -2.76 -0.41 12.69
N CYS A 197 -2.39 -1.47 11.96
CA CYS A 197 -3.21 -2.14 10.95
C CYS A 197 -4.04 -3.27 11.58
N ASN A 198 -4.98 -2.90 12.45
CA ASN A 198 -5.82 -3.83 13.21
C ASN A 198 -7.32 -3.52 13.10
N HIS A 199 -7.75 -2.81 12.05
CA HIS A 199 -9.16 -2.51 11.83
C HIS A 199 -9.90 -3.80 11.43
N ILE A 200 -10.70 -4.34 12.33
CA ILE A 200 -11.42 -5.61 12.14
C ILE A 200 -12.86 -5.35 11.67
N LEU A 201 -13.28 -6.13 10.68
CA LEU A 201 -14.65 -6.23 10.22
C LEU A 201 -15.45 -7.11 11.18
N THR A 202 -16.55 -6.55 11.70
CA THR A 202 -17.38 -7.21 12.73
C THR A 202 -18.37 -8.23 12.17
N LYS A 203 -18.40 -8.42 10.85
CA LYS A 203 -19.35 -9.29 10.14
C LYS A 203 -19.29 -10.75 10.61
N PHE A 204 -18.09 -11.23 10.88
CA PHE A 204 -17.73 -12.61 11.16
C PHE A 204 -17.40 -12.81 12.65
N GLU A 205 -18.08 -12.05 13.50
CA GLU A 205 -17.97 -12.21 14.94
C GLU A 205 -19.14 -13.07 15.44
N PRO A 206 -18.89 -14.23 16.06
CA PRO A 206 -19.93 -15.12 16.56
C PRO A 206 -20.87 -14.49 17.60
N ASP A 207 -20.46 -13.40 18.26
CA ASP A 207 -21.32 -12.64 19.16
C ASP A 207 -22.30 -11.72 18.40
N LEU A 208 -22.08 -11.48 17.11
CA LEU A 208 -22.79 -10.51 16.29
C LEU A 208 -23.57 -11.13 15.11
N ASP A 209 -23.19 -12.30 14.60
CA ASP A 209 -23.94 -13.02 13.55
C ASP A 209 -24.75 -14.20 14.10
N SER A 210 -26.08 -14.08 14.08
CA SER A 210 -27.01 -15.12 14.56
C SER A 210 -27.02 -16.42 13.74
N HIS A 211 -26.41 -16.42 12.55
CA HIS A 211 -26.30 -17.62 11.71
C HIS A 211 -24.92 -18.27 11.80
N HIS A 212 -23.97 -17.65 12.50
CA HIS A 212 -22.69 -18.29 12.76
C HIS A 212 -22.94 -19.59 13.57
N PRO A 213 -22.35 -20.74 13.20
CA PRO A 213 -22.62 -22.01 13.88
C PRO A 213 -22.31 -21.98 15.39
N GLY A 214 -21.32 -21.16 15.79
CA GLY A 214 -20.97 -20.88 17.18
C GLY A 214 -21.80 -19.80 17.90
N TYR A 215 -22.83 -19.19 17.27
CA TYR A 215 -23.61 -18.09 17.87
C TYR A 215 -24.27 -18.48 19.20
N SER A 216 -24.75 -19.71 19.31
CA SER A 216 -25.38 -20.24 20.53
C SER A 216 -24.40 -20.99 21.44
N ASP A 217 -23.15 -21.18 21.03
CA ASP A 217 -22.13 -21.89 21.80
C ASP A 217 -21.28 -20.90 22.63
N ALA A 218 -21.58 -20.80 23.93
CA ALA A 218 -20.86 -19.90 24.83
C ALA A 218 -19.38 -20.29 25.01
N VAL A 219 -19.03 -21.57 24.90
CA VAL A 219 -17.66 -22.06 25.03
C VAL A 219 -16.86 -21.62 23.81
N TYR A 220 -17.41 -21.80 22.61
CA TYR A 220 -16.78 -21.35 21.37
C TYR A 220 -16.56 -19.84 21.34
N ARG A 221 -17.55 -19.03 21.75
CA ARG A 221 -17.38 -17.56 21.80
C ARG A 221 -16.33 -17.12 22.81
N SER A 222 -16.30 -17.74 23.99
CA SER A 222 -15.24 -17.49 24.98
C SER A 222 -13.86 -17.89 24.45
N ARG A 223 -13.77 -18.99 23.68
CA ARG A 223 -12.54 -19.45 23.05
C ARG A 223 -12.05 -18.47 21.97
N ARG A 224 -12.95 -17.97 21.12
CA ARG A 224 -12.66 -16.92 20.12
C ARG A 224 -12.12 -15.66 20.76
N LYS A 225 -12.75 -15.17 21.83
CA LYS A 225 -12.28 -14.00 22.57
C LYS A 225 -10.87 -14.17 23.13
N MET A 226 -10.58 -15.32 23.74
CA MET A 226 -9.23 -15.63 24.26
C MET A 226 -8.18 -15.56 23.13
N ILE A 227 -8.48 -16.12 21.96
CA ILE A 227 -7.55 -16.11 20.83
C ILE A 227 -7.43 -14.70 20.23
N ALA A 228 -8.51 -13.92 20.17
CA ALA A 228 -8.45 -12.52 19.73
C ALA A 228 -7.57 -11.66 20.66
N GLU A 229 -7.61 -11.90 21.98
CA GLU A 229 -6.76 -11.20 22.95
C GLU A 229 -5.25 -11.44 22.70
N ILE A 230 -4.88 -12.62 22.19
CA ILE A 230 -3.49 -12.91 21.75
C ILE A 230 -3.09 -11.96 20.62
N ALA A 231 -3.92 -11.85 19.59
CA ALA A 231 -3.65 -10.99 18.43
C ALA A 231 -3.59 -9.49 18.82
N PHE A 232 -4.49 -9.02 19.69
CA PHE A 232 -4.46 -7.63 20.18
C PHE A 232 -3.24 -7.30 21.02
N SER A 233 -2.69 -8.30 21.73
CA SER A 233 -1.52 -8.13 22.59
C SER A 233 -0.21 -8.22 21.82
N TYR A 234 -0.21 -8.81 20.63
CA TYR A 234 0.99 -8.96 19.81
C TYR A 234 1.52 -7.62 19.29
N LYS A 235 2.84 -7.45 19.34
CA LYS A 235 3.57 -6.33 18.74
C LYS A 235 4.65 -6.82 17.80
N HIS A 236 4.96 -6.00 16.79
CA HIS A 236 6.03 -6.33 15.87
C HIS A 236 7.36 -6.57 16.61
N GLY A 237 7.99 -7.71 16.34
CA GLY A 237 9.26 -8.11 16.95
C GLY A 237 9.10 -9.14 18.06
N ASP A 238 7.90 -9.28 18.63
CA ASP A 238 7.61 -10.34 19.59
C ASP A 238 7.49 -11.70 18.89
N PRO A 239 7.80 -12.82 19.57
CA PRO A 239 7.44 -14.13 19.07
C PRO A 239 5.91 -14.30 19.08
N ILE A 240 5.35 -14.94 18.05
CA ILE A 240 3.90 -15.15 17.97
C ILE A 240 3.46 -16.10 19.09
N PRO A 241 2.52 -15.70 19.97
CA PRO A 241 2.12 -16.54 21.09
C PRO A 241 1.50 -17.85 20.61
N ARG A 242 1.93 -18.94 21.24
CA ARG A 242 1.44 -20.30 20.93
C ARG A 242 0.05 -20.51 21.54
N VAL A 243 -0.81 -21.19 20.79
CA VAL A 243 -2.15 -21.58 21.23
C VAL A 243 -2.15 -23.06 21.57
N GLU A 244 -2.54 -23.39 22.80
CA GLU A 244 -2.83 -24.77 23.20
C GLU A 244 -4.20 -25.15 22.64
N TYR A 245 -4.20 -25.83 21.49
CA TYR A 245 -5.41 -26.31 20.84
C TYR A 245 -6.01 -27.50 21.59
N THR A 246 -7.33 -27.51 21.71
CA THR A 246 -8.09 -28.58 22.34
C THR A 246 -8.13 -29.84 21.45
N GLU A 247 -8.51 -30.97 22.04
CA GLU A 247 -8.72 -32.21 21.29
C GLU A 247 -9.81 -32.06 20.21
N ALA A 248 -10.86 -31.28 20.49
CA ALA A 248 -11.95 -31.02 19.54
C ALA A 248 -11.46 -30.19 18.33
N GLU A 249 -10.68 -29.13 18.58
CA GLU A 249 -10.07 -28.31 17.52
C GLU A 249 -9.12 -29.17 16.66
N THR A 250 -8.29 -30.00 17.31
CA THR A 250 -7.36 -30.92 16.64
C THR A 250 -8.09 -31.99 15.82
N ALA A 251 -9.23 -32.50 16.30
CA ALA A 251 -10.07 -33.43 15.56
C ALA A 251 -10.67 -32.80 14.30
N THR A 252 -11.14 -31.55 14.39
CA THR A 252 -11.61 -30.77 13.22
C THR A 252 -10.50 -30.61 12.19
N TRP A 253 -9.31 -30.18 12.61
CA TRP A 253 -8.12 -30.11 11.75
C TRP A 253 -7.84 -31.46 11.07
N THR A 254 -7.77 -32.55 11.85
CA THR A 254 -7.48 -33.90 11.34
C THR A 254 -8.45 -34.30 10.23
N ALA A 255 -9.74 -34.05 10.42
CA ALA A 255 -10.77 -34.39 9.45
C ALA A 255 -10.62 -33.61 8.13
N VAL A 256 -10.38 -32.30 8.22
CA VAL A 256 -10.20 -31.43 7.04
C VAL A 256 -8.88 -31.74 6.33
N TYR A 257 -7.79 -31.90 7.08
CA TYR A 257 -6.46 -32.22 6.57
C TYR A 257 -6.47 -33.49 5.72
N ARG A 258 -7.06 -34.59 6.21
CA ARG A 258 -7.18 -35.85 5.48
C ARG A 258 -7.95 -35.67 4.17
N SER A 259 -9.12 -35.04 4.25
CA SER A 259 -10.02 -34.90 3.11
C SER A 259 -9.39 -34.09 1.98
N LEU A 260 -8.73 -32.98 2.31
CA LEU A 260 -8.03 -32.15 1.33
C LEU A 260 -6.77 -32.81 0.78
N LYS A 261 -5.98 -33.48 1.65
CA LYS A 261 -4.77 -34.19 1.23
C LYS A 261 -5.05 -35.29 0.19
N GLU A 262 -6.21 -35.95 0.27
CA GLU A 262 -6.66 -36.91 -0.74
C GLU A 262 -6.97 -36.24 -2.10
N LEU A 263 -7.45 -34.99 -2.09
CA LEU A 263 -7.82 -34.25 -3.30
C LEU A 263 -6.64 -33.51 -3.95
N PHE A 264 -5.65 -33.07 -3.18
CA PHE A 264 -4.54 -32.25 -3.69
C PHE A 264 -3.81 -32.84 -4.91
N PRO A 265 -3.49 -34.15 -5.00
CA PRO A 265 -2.80 -34.70 -6.17
C PRO A 265 -3.51 -34.42 -7.51
N THR A 266 -4.84 -34.40 -7.49
CA THR A 266 -5.67 -34.23 -8.69
C THR A 266 -6.19 -32.80 -8.85
N HIS A 267 -6.35 -32.03 -7.78
CA HIS A 267 -7.01 -30.72 -7.81
C HIS A 267 -6.05 -29.53 -7.62
N ALA A 268 -5.00 -29.67 -6.80
CA ALA A 268 -4.09 -28.56 -6.48
C ALA A 268 -2.97 -28.39 -7.52
N CYS A 269 -2.54 -27.15 -7.73
CA CYS A 269 -1.39 -26.85 -8.59
C CYS A 269 -0.10 -27.48 -8.08
N LYS A 270 0.87 -27.64 -8.98
CA LYS A 270 2.18 -28.24 -8.70
C LYS A 270 2.92 -27.55 -7.56
N GLN A 271 2.91 -26.23 -7.51
CA GLN A 271 3.60 -25.42 -6.49
C GLN A 271 3.07 -25.77 -5.10
N HIS A 272 1.74 -25.76 -4.92
CA HIS A 272 1.11 -26.14 -3.65
C HIS A 272 1.51 -27.56 -3.25
N ARG A 273 1.37 -28.55 -4.15
CA ARG A 273 1.71 -29.95 -3.87
C ARG A 273 3.17 -30.13 -3.43
N MET A 274 4.10 -29.49 -4.13
CA MET A 274 5.53 -29.60 -3.84
C MET A 274 5.89 -29.02 -2.47
N ILE A 275 5.33 -27.85 -2.14
CA ILE A 275 5.62 -27.16 -0.89
C ILE A 275 4.91 -27.85 0.27
N PHE A 276 3.67 -28.30 0.10
CA PHE A 276 2.94 -29.07 1.11
C PHE A 276 3.73 -30.31 1.54
N GLN A 277 4.28 -31.06 0.58
CA GLN A 277 5.17 -32.19 0.87
C GLN A 277 6.47 -31.78 1.59
N LYS A 278 6.97 -30.56 1.36
CA LYS A 278 8.13 -30.03 2.09
C LYS A 278 7.76 -29.67 3.54
N LEU A 279 6.63 -29.01 3.75
CA LEU A 279 6.09 -28.69 5.08
C LEU A 279 5.89 -29.96 5.93
N GLU A 280 5.39 -31.05 5.34
CA GLU A 280 5.28 -32.34 6.03
C GLU A 280 6.65 -32.95 6.34
N ARG A 281 7.56 -32.98 5.36
CA ARG A 281 8.91 -33.54 5.55
C ARG A 281 9.72 -32.81 6.61
N ASP A 282 9.55 -31.50 6.71
CA ASP A 282 10.23 -30.65 7.68
C ASP A 282 9.56 -30.69 9.07
N GLY A 283 8.47 -31.47 9.22
CA GLY A 283 7.74 -31.62 10.47
C GLY A 283 6.95 -30.37 10.88
N ILE A 284 6.78 -29.41 9.98
CA ILE A 284 5.97 -28.20 10.21
C ILE A 284 4.50 -28.57 10.15
N TYR A 285 4.11 -29.43 9.19
CA TYR A 285 2.74 -29.92 9.03
C TYR A 285 2.61 -31.37 9.46
N GLY A 286 1.44 -31.69 10.01
CA GLY A 286 1.06 -33.05 10.32
C GLY A 286 -0.44 -33.18 10.52
N GLU A 287 -0.90 -34.42 10.42
CA GLU A 287 -2.32 -34.74 10.47
C GLU A 287 -2.92 -34.57 11.88
N HIS A 288 -2.13 -34.75 12.92
CA HIS A 288 -2.61 -34.88 14.31
C HIS A 288 -2.30 -33.68 15.20
N PHE A 289 -1.90 -32.55 14.62
CA PHE A 289 -1.68 -31.30 15.35
C PHE A 289 -1.90 -30.12 14.43
N ILE A 290 -2.36 -29.00 14.99
CA ILE A 290 -2.47 -27.73 14.28
C ILE A 290 -1.11 -27.02 14.34
N PRO A 291 -0.49 -26.69 13.19
CA PRO A 291 0.77 -25.95 13.16
C PRO A 291 0.68 -24.62 13.92
N GLN A 292 1.73 -24.28 14.66
CA GLN A 292 1.82 -23.02 15.40
C GLN A 292 2.33 -21.92 14.48
N LEU A 293 1.72 -20.74 14.53
CA LEU A 293 2.05 -19.64 13.62
C LEU A 293 3.51 -19.21 13.69
N GLU A 294 4.14 -19.26 14.87
CA GLU A 294 5.58 -18.93 15.02
C GLU A 294 6.47 -19.86 14.18
N ASP A 295 6.21 -21.17 14.20
CA ASP A 295 7.01 -22.14 13.45
C ASP A 295 6.80 -21.97 11.94
N VAL A 296 5.55 -21.72 11.55
CA VAL A 296 5.17 -21.48 10.15
C VAL A 296 5.73 -20.15 9.64
N SER A 297 5.70 -19.08 10.44
CA SER A 297 6.29 -17.77 10.14
C SER A 297 7.78 -17.87 9.91
N ASN A 298 8.48 -18.60 10.78
CA ASN A 298 9.90 -18.88 10.62
C ASN A 298 10.21 -19.69 9.35
N TYR A 299 9.35 -20.65 8.99
CA TYR A 299 9.46 -21.38 7.73
C TYR A 299 9.25 -20.44 6.52
N LEU A 300 8.17 -19.66 6.49
CA LEU A 300 7.88 -18.71 5.42
C LEU A 300 9.04 -17.73 5.22
N HIS A 301 9.57 -17.18 6.31
CA HIS A 301 10.62 -16.17 6.23
C HIS A 301 11.88 -16.68 5.54
N ARG A 302 12.24 -17.96 5.78
CA ARG A 302 13.39 -18.60 5.12
C ARG A 302 13.15 -18.95 3.66
N ASN A 303 11.90 -19.13 3.22
CA ASN A 303 11.58 -19.58 1.87
C ASN A 303 11.23 -18.43 0.92
N SER A 304 10.52 -17.41 1.41
CA SER A 304 10.01 -16.30 0.58
C SER A 304 10.14 -14.93 1.24
N GLY A 305 10.73 -14.84 2.43
CA GLY A 305 10.81 -13.59 3.19
C GLY A 305 9.51 -13.21 3.91
N PHE A 306 8.38 -13.86 3.61
CA PHE A 306 7.10 -13.62 4.28
C PHE A 306 7.13 -13.99 5.77
N ARG A 307 6.33 -13.29 6.57
CA ARG A 307 6.11 -13.58 7.98
C ARG A 307 4.63 -13.54 8.30
N LEU A 308 4.24 -14.27 9.34
CA LEU A 308 2.88 -14.22 9.85
C LEU A 308 2.73 -13.17 10.95
N ARG A 309 1.55 -12.58 11.03
CA ARG A 309 1.11 -11.76 12.15
C ARG A 309 -0.25 -12.26 12.64
N PRO A 310 -0.44 -12.51 13.94
CA PRO A 310 -1.72 -12.98 14.45
C PRO A 310 -2.80 -11.90 14.27
N ALA A 311 -3.90 -12.27 13.61
CA ALA A 311 -5.07 -11.43 13.39
C ALA A 311 -6.23 -11.89 14.28
N ALA A 312 -6.92 -10.94 14.92
CA ALA A 312 -8.07 -11.24 15.78
C ALA A 312 -9.33 -11.61 14.97
N GLY A 313 -9.39 -11.23 13.70
CA GLY A 313 -10.49 -11.46 12.78
C GLY A 313 -10.17 -10.95 11.39
N LEU A 314 -11.18 -10.84 10.53
CA LEU A 314 -11.03 -10.32 9.18
C LEU A 314 -10.69 -8.81 9.23
N LEU A 315 -9.57 -8.41 8.65
CA LEU A 315 -9.17 -7.00 8.59
C LEU A 315 -9.86 -6.26 7.44
N THR A 316 -9.86 -4.93 7.50
CA THR A 316 -10.21 -4.11 6.33
C THR A 316 -9.29 -4.43 5.16
N ALA A 317 -9.80 -4.30 3.94
CA ALA A 317 -9.02 -4.56 2.73
C ALA A 317 -7.74 -3.72 2.69
N ARG A 318 -7.83 -2.46 3.12
CA ARG A 318 -6.69 -1.54 3.17
C ARG A 318 -5.60 -2.03 4.12
N ASP A 319 -5.94 -2.40 5.35
CA ASP A 319 -4.97 -2.85 6.35
C ASP A 319 -4.33 -4.19 5.95
N PHE A 320 -5.15 -5.10 5.43
CA PHE A 320 -4.69 -6.41 4.99
C PHE A 320 -3.73 -6.29 3.81
N LEU A 321 -4.12 -5.58 2.74
CA LEU A 321 -3.27 -5.39 1.57
C LEU A 321 -2.00 -4.61 1.90
N ALA A 322 -2.09 -3.58 2.74
CA ALA A 322 -0.89 -2.85 3.20
C ALA A 322 0.08 -3.76 3.97
N SER A 323 -0.40 -4.79 4.67
CA SER A 323 0.46 -5.77 5.33
C SER A 323 1.26 -6.61 4.31
N LEU A 324 0.65 -6.98 3.18
CA LEU A 324 1.32 -7.75 2.13
C LEU A 324 2.50 -6.98 1.51
N ALA A 325 2.44 -5.65 1.47
CA ALA A 325 3.53 -4.80 1.00
C ALA A 325 4.85 -5.05 1.74
N HIS A 326 4.74 -5.36 3.04
CA HIS A 326 5.85 -5.65 3.94
C HIS A 326 6.18 -7.15 4.02
N ARG A 327 5.63 -7.97 3.12
CA ARG A 327 5.64 -9.44 3.19
C ARG A 327 5.12 -9.95 4.53
N VAL A 328 4.07 -9.32 5.07
CA VAL A 328 3.40 -9.77 6.29
C VAL A 328 2.00 -10.25 5.94
N PHE A 329 1.73 -11.51 6.23
CA PHE A 329 0.41 -12.09 6.09
C PHE A 329 -0.30 -12.11 7.44
N GLN A 330 -1.46 -11.48 7.50
CA GLN A 330 -2.31 -11.39 8.69
C GLN A 330 -3.11 -12.70 8.79
N CYS A 331 -2.87 -13.47 9.84
CA CYS A 331 -3.28 -14.86 9.94
C CYS A 331 -4.07 -15.09 11.23
N THR A 332 -5.28 -15.62 11.13
CA THR A 332 -6.07 -15.96 12.32
C THR A 332 -5.53 -17.22 13.02
N GLN A 333 -5.84 -17.37 14.31
CA GLN A 333 -5.40 -18.52 15.11
C GLN A 333 -6.55 -19.43 15.58
N TYR A 334 -7.80 -19.02 15.41
CA TYR A 334 -8.96 -19.82 15.81
C TYR A 334 -9.33 -20.84 14.73
N THR A 335 -9.93 -21.96 15.13
CA THR A 335 -10.50 -22.94 14.18
C THR A 335 -11.99 -22.69 13.97
N ARG A 336 -12.53 -23.10 12.82
CA ARG A 336 -13.96 -23.16 12.56
C ARG A 336 -14.70 -24.04 13.57
N HIS A 337 -16.01 -23.83 13.68
CA HIS A 337 -16.85 -24.58 14.60
C HIS A 337 -16.94 -26.08 14.19
N PRO A 338 -16.80 -27.04 15.12
CA PRO A 338 -16.78 -28.48 14.79
C PRO A 338 -18.05 -29.04 14.13
N SER A 339 -19.19 -28.34 14.21
CA SER A 339 -20.43 -28.77 13.53
C SER A 339 -20.38 -28.61 12.01
N GLU A 340 -19.52 -27.73 11.50
CA GLU A 340 -19.38 -27.44 10.07
C GLU A 340 -17.90 -27.54 9.66
N PRO A 341 -17.29 -28.74 9.70
CA PRO A 341 -15.86 -28.87 9.39
C PRO A 341 -15.56 -28.60 7.90
N HIS A 342 -16.55 -28.75 7.04
CA HIS A 342 -16.39 -28.77 5.58
C HIS A 342 -16.42 -27.41 4.89
N HIS A 343 -16.91 -26.40 5.59
CA HIS A 343 -17.09 -25.05 5.09
C HIS A 343 -17.01 -24.08 6.27
N SER A 344 -16.36 -22.95 6.07
CA SER A 344 -16.33 -21.85 7.05
C SER A 344 -16.60 -20.55 6.31
N PRO A 345 -17.57 -19.74 6.75
CA PRO A 345 -17.78 -18.40 6.19
C PRO A 345 -16.65 -17.43 6.57
N GLU A 346 -15.77 -17.81 7.49
CA GLU A 346 -14.68 -16.98 8.03
C GLU A 346 -13.32 -17.65 7.77
N PRO A 347 -12.25 -16.88 7.51
CA PRO A 347 -10.91 -17.43 7.31
C PRO A 347 -10.33 -17.88 8.66
N ASP A 348 -10.62 -19.13 9.03
CA ASP A 348 -10.07 -19.77 10.22
C ASP A 348 -8.64 -20.27 9.98
N VAL A 349 -7.90 -20.64 11.03
CA VAL A 349 -6.50 -21.09 10.93
C VAL A 349 -6.32 -22.29 9.98
N ILE A 350 -7.36 -23.10 9.77
CA ILE A 350 -7.32 -24.20 8.80
C ILE A 350 -7.24 -23.65 7.37
N HIS A 351 -8.04 -22.63 7.05
CA HIS A 351 -7.98 -21.92 5.77
C HIS A 351 -6.62 -21.27 5.56
N GLU A 352 -6.13 -20.54 6.56
CA GLU A 352 -4.85 -19.86 6.48
C GLU A 352 -3.71 -20.84 6.18
N LEU A 353 -3.63 -21.91 6.97
CA LEU A 353 -2.56 -22.89 6.89
C LEU A 353 -2.66 -23.74 5.61
N LEU A 354 -3.81 -24.35 5.32
CA LEU A 354 -3.89 -25.29 4.18
C LEU A 354 -4.00 -24.59 2.82
N GLY A 355 -4.58 -23.39 2.80
CA GLY A 355 -4.77 -22.57 1.61
C GLY A 355 -3.56 -21.70 1.29
N HIS A 356 -3.28 -20.70 2.13
CA HIS A 356 -2.32 -19.64 1.81
C HIS A 356 -0.85 -20.04 1.97
N ILE A 357 -0.49 -20.68 3.09
CA ILE A 357 0.93 -20.89 3.45
C ILE A 357 1.73 -21.64 2.38
N PRO A 358 1.23 -22.71 1.73
CA PRO A 358 2.00 -23.41 0.73
C PRO A 358 2.38 -22.50 -0.44
N LEU A 359 1.47 -21.64 -0.91
CA LEU A 359 1.79 -20.73 -2.01
C LEU A 359 2.58 -19.50 -1.55
N LEU A 360 2.32 -18.94 -0.38
CA LEU A 360 3.16 -17.86 0.16
C LEU A 360 4.61 -18.30 0.43
N SER A 361 4.88 -19.59 0.49
CA SER A 361 6.24 -20.13 0.57
C SER A 361 6.93 -20.30 -0.80
N ASP A 362 6.19 -20.14 -1.90
CA ASP A 362 6.74 -20.05 -3.25
C ASP A 362 7.23 -18.61 -3.50
N PRO A 363 8.50 -18.39 -3.89
CA PRO A 363 9.03 -17.05 -4.11
C PRO A 363 8.25 -16.24 -5.14
N GLY A 364 7.83 -16.86 -6.25
CA GLY A 364 7.07 -16.17 -7.27
C GLY A 364 5.72 -15.72 -6.73
N PHE A 365 4.96 -16.64 -6.11
CA PHE A 365 3.66 -16.28 -5.56
C PHE A 365 3.77 -15.24 -4.43
N ALA A 366 4.83 -15.28 -3.63
CA ALA A 366 5.13 -14.27 -2.63
C ALA A 366 5.39 -12.90 -3.27
N ASP A 367 6.16 -12.83 -4.36
CA ASP A 367 6.41 -11.58 -5.09
C ASP A 367 5.10 -11.01 -5.67
N PHE A 368 4.26 -11.86 -6.26
CA PHE A 368 2.91 -11.48 -6.71
C PHE A 368 2.09 -10.86 -5.58
N SER A 369 2.02 -11.55 -4.45
CA SER A 369 1.26 -11.10 -3.27
C SER A 369 1.79 -9.77 -2.73
N GLN A 370 3.12 -9.60 -2.72
CA GLN A 370 3.75 -8.35 -2.30
C GLN A 370 3.44 -7.19 -3.27
N GLN A 371 3.48 -7.43 -4.58
CA GLN A 371 3.17 -6.40 -5.60
C GLN A 371 1.77 -5.85 -5.41
N LEU A 372 0.79 -6.71 -5.14
CA LEU A 372 -0.58 -6.29 -4.83
C LEU A 372 -0.62 -5.45 -3.55
N GLY A 373 0.14 -5.82 -2.52
CA GLY A 373 0.25 -5.04 -1.30
C GLY A 373 0.87 -3.67 -1.52
N LEU A 374 1.97 -3.59 -2.27
CA LEU A 374 2.64 -2.34 -2.63
C LEU A 374 1.71 -1.42 -3.42
N ALA A 375 0.94 -1.98 -4.35
CA ALA A 375 -0.05 -1.24 -5.12
C ALA A 375 -1.15 -0.60 -4.26
N SER A 376 -1.44 -1.18 -3.10
CA SER A 376 -2.46 -0.67 -2.17
C SER A 376 -2.00 0.54 -1.35
N LEU A 377 -0.69 0.79 -1.25
CA LEU A 377 -0.14 1.87 -0.42
C LEU A 377 -0.52 3.24 -1.03
N GLY A 378 -1.26 4.05 -0.26
CA GLY A 378 -1.74 5.35 -0.72
C GLY A 378 -2.91 5.29 -1.72
N ALA A 379 -3.34 4.10 -2.13
CA ALA A 379 -4.42 3.92 -3.09
C ALA A 379 -5.76 4.45 -2.55
N THR A 380 -6.57 5.05 -3.41
CA THR A 380 -7.93 5.49 -3.09
C THR A 380 -8.83 4.31 -2.72
N ASP A 381 -9.95 4.55 -2.01
CA ASP A 381 -10.86 3.47 -1.61
C ASP A 381 -11.38 2.67 -2.83
N LYS A 382 -11.62 3.35 -3.97
CA LYS A 382 -12.03 2.71 -5.23
C LYS A 382 -10.95 1.80 -5.82
N GLU A 383 -9.69 2.14 -5.65
CA GLU A 383 -8.57 1.30 -6.08
C GLU A 383 -8.38 0.12 -5.13
N ILE A 384 -8.54 0.33 -3.81
CA ILE A 384 -8.56 -0.75 -2.83
C ILE A 384 -9.66 -1.77 -3.17
N GLU A 385 -10.86 -1.33 -3.55
CA GLU A 385 -11.93 -2.23 -4.02
C GLU A 385 -11.49 -3.08 -5.22
N ARG A 386 -10.80 -2.48 -6.20
CA ARG A 386 -10.28 -3.18 -7.38
C ARG A 386 -9.20 -4.20 -6.99
N PHE A 387 -8.26 -3.80 -6.13
CA PHE A 387 -7.19 -4.68 -5.66
C PHE A 387 -7.73 -5.84 -4.82
N ALA A 388 -8.70 -5.58 -3.94
CA ALA A 388 -9.42 -6.61 -3.21
C ALA A 388 -10.18 -7.58 -4.14
N THR A 389 -10.73 -7.08 -5.25
CA THR A 389 -11.40 -7.93 -6.26
C THR A 389 -10.39 -8.82 -6.98
N VAL A 390 -9.23 -8.28 -7.37
CA VAL A 390 -8.17 -9.08 -7.99
C VAL A 390 -7.64 -10.11 -6.99
N TYR A 391 -7.41 -9.74 -5.73
CA TYR A 391 -7.02 -10.66 -4.67
C TYR A 391 -8.01 -11.83 -4.55
N TRP A 392 -9.31 -11.53 -4.54
CA TRP A 392 -10.37 -12.54 -4.48
C TRP A 392 -10.29 -13.55 -5.62
N PHE A 393 -10.22 -13.07 -6.87
CA PHE A 393 -10.21 -13.96 -8.03
C PHE A 393 -8.85 -14.59 -8.35
N THR A 394 -7.82 -14.28 -7.57
CA THR A 394 -6.48 -14.87 -7.72
C THR A 394 -6.06 -15.60 -6.46
N VAL A 395 -5.64 -14.90 -5.42
CA VAL A 395 -5.12 -15.47 -4.18
C VAL A 395 -6.18 -16.32 -3.46
N GLU A 396 -7.46 -15.94 -3.49
CA GLU A 396 -8.52 -16.69 -2.80
C GLU A 396 -9.17 -17.78 -3.66
N PHE A 397 -9.56 -17.46 -4.90
CA PHE A 397 -10.35 -18.34 -5.77
C PHE A 397 -9.75 -18.54 -7.16
N GLY A 398 -8.44 -18.35 -7.30
CA GLY A 398 -7.76 -18.50 -8.58
C GLY A 398 -7.61 -19.95 -9.04
N LEU A 399 -7.78 -20.14 -10.35
CA LEU A 399 -7.46 -21.38 -11.08
C LEU A 399 -6.33 -21.14 -12.07
N MET A 400 -5.57 -22.18 -12.40
CA MET A 400 -4.54 -22.11 -13.43
C MET A 400 -4.56 -23.34 -14.33
N LYS A 401 -3.97 -23.20 -15.53
CA LYS A 401 -3.74 -24.35 -16.41
C LYS A 401 -2.47 -25.09 -16.01
N GLU A 402 -2.56 -26.42 -15.99
CA GLU A 402 -1.42 -27.31 -15.77
C GLU A 402 -1.65 -28.60 -16.55
N ASP A 403 -0.68 -29.00 -17.38
CA ASP A 403 -0.71 -30.24 -18.16
C ASP A 403 -2.01 -30.46 -18.98
N GLY A 404 -2.60 -29.36 -19.48
CA GLY A 404 -3.84 -29.38 -20.27
C GLY A 404 -5.14 -29.49 -19.45
N GLY A 405 -5.06 -29.46 -18.12
CA GLY A 405 -6.21 -29.41 -17.20
C GLY A 405 -6.23 -28.15 -16.33
N LEU A 406 -7.30 -27.98 -15.56
CA LEU A 406 -7.43 -26.93 -14.56
C LEU A 406 -6.94 -27.41 -13.20
N LYS A 407 -6.24 -26.53 -12.47
CA LYS A 407 -5.79 -26.73 -11.11
C LYS A 407 -6.12 -25.52 -10.25
N ALA A 408 -6.46 -25.77 -9.00
CA ALA A 408 -6.68 -24.72 -8.02
C ALA A 408 -5.35 -24.24 -7.41
N TYR A 409 -5.26 -22.93 -7.23
CA TYR A 409 -4.24 -22.29 -6.43
C TYR A 409 -4.84 -21.30 -5.42
N GLY A 410 -6.10 -20.89 -5.60
CA GLY A 410 -6.80 -20.08 -4.61
C GLY A 410 -6.89 -20.75 -3.23
N ALA A 411 -6.60 -20.01 -2.17
CA ALA A 411 -6.62 -20.50 -0.79
C ALA A 411 -8.02 -20.96 -0.33
N GLY A 412 -9.08 -20.24 -0.73
CA GLY A 412 -10.47 -20.63 -0.49
C GLY A 412 -10.78 -22.01 -1.08
N LEU A 413 -10.27 -22.29 -2.29
CA LEU A 413 -10.40 -23.60 -2.93
C LEU A 413 -9.59 -24.67 -2.21
N LEU A 414 -8.35 -24.37 -1.87
CA LEU A 414 -7.42 -25.35 -1.28
C LEU A 414 -7.70 -25.67 0.20
N SER A 415 -8.66 -24.99 0.81
CA SER A 415 -9.09 -25.18 2.19
C SER A 415 -10.56 -25.59 2.36
N SER A 416 -11.31 -25.66 1.26
CA SER A 416 -12.73 -26.05 1.19
C SER A 416 -12.91 -27.13 0.14
N TYR A 417 -13.05 -28.39 0.57
CA TYR A 417 -13.13 -29.50 -0.39
C TYR A 417 -14.40 -29.45 -1.25
N GLY A 418 -15.52 -28.91 -0.74
CA GLY A 418 -16.75 -28.76 -1.50
C GLY A 418 -16.59 -27.76 -2.65
N GLU A 419 -15.97 -26.61 -2.36
CA GLU A 419 -15.74 -25.58 -3.37
C GLU A 419 -14.64 -25.97 -4.35
N LEU A 420 -13.59 -26.69 -3.89
CA LEU A 420 -12.55 -27.24 -4.75
C LEU A 420 -13.12 -28.14 -5.86
N GLN A 421 -14.06 -29.02 -5.49
CA GLN A 421 -14.73 -29.92 -6.43
C GLN A 421 -15.67 -29.16 -7.37
N HIS A 422 -16.40 -28.16 -6.85
CA HIS A 422 -17.28 -27.32 -7.66
C HIS A 422 -16.50 -26.49 -8.68
N ALA A 423 -15.43 -25.81 -8.26
CA ALA A 423 -14.59 -24.94 -9.08
C ALA A 423 -13.96 -25.66 -10.28
N LEU A 424 -13.63 -26.96 -10.12
CA LEU A 424 -13.04 -27.79 -11.18
C LEU A 424 -14.07 -28.63 -11.95
N SER A 425 -15.36 -28.49 -11.64
CA SER A 425 -16.45 -29.11 -12.39
C SER A 425 -16.80 -28.32 -13.66
N SER A 426 -17.74 -28.81 -14.46
CA SER A 426 -18.30 -28.06 -15.60
C SER A 426 -19.46 -27.14 -15.22
N THR A 427 -19.77 -26.99 -13.92
CA THR A 427 -20.89 -26.19 -13.43
C THR A 427 -20.61 -24.68 -13.47
N PRO A 428 -19.50 -24.17 -12.91
CA PRO A 428 -19.21 -22.74 -12.95
C PRO A 428 -18.64 -22.31 -14.31
N GLU A 429 -18.66 -21.01 -14.55
CA GLU A 429 -18.02 -20.40 -15.70
C GLU A 429 -16.52 -20.19 -15.46
N HIS A 430 -15.68 -20.61 -16.41
CA HIS A 430 -14.24 -20.36 -16.40
C HIS A 430 -13.89 -19.28 -17.41
N ARG A 431 -13.26 -18.19 -16.95
CA ARG A 431 -12.80 -17.08 -17.80
C ARG A 431 -11.29 -16.94 -17.74
N PRO A 432 -10.62 -16.48 -18.81
CA PRO A 432 -9.19 -16.17 -18.74
C PRO A 432 -8.96 -15.02 -17.75
N PHE A 433 -7.92 -15.13 -16.92
CA PHE A 433 -7.51 -14.06 -16.03
C PHE A 433 -6.96 -12.87 -16.82
N GLU A 434 -7.66 -11.75 -16.70
CA GLU A 434 -7.29 -10.46 -17.27
C GLU A 434 -7.53 -9.39 -16.19
N PRO A 435 -6.48 -8.74 -15.62
CA PRO A 435 -6.66 -7.99 -14.38
C PRO A 435 -7.64 -6.83 -14.50
N ALA A 436 -7.66 -6.11 -15.63
CA ALA A 436 -8.56 -4.98 -15.84
C ALA A 436 -10.05 -5.37 -15.81
N THR A 437 -10.41 -6.53 -16.37
CA THR A 437 -11.79 -7.04 -16.35
C THR A 437 -12.10 -7.75 -15.03
N THR A 438 -11.12 -8.45 -14.48
CA THR A 438 -11.23 -9.15 -13.19
C THR A 438 -11.48 -8.16 -12.06
N ALA A 439 -10.77 -7.02 -12.04
CA ALA A 439 -10.85 -5.99 -10.98
C ALA A 439 -12.23 -5.33 -10.82
N VAL A 440 -13.14 -5.52 -11.77
CA VAL A 440 -14.51 -4.97 -11.74
C VAL A 440 -15.59 -6.05 -11.71
N GLN A 441 -15.20 -7.34 -11.67
CA GLN A 441 -16.14 -8.45 -11.59
C GLN A 441 -16.81 -8.47 -10.21
N GLU A 442 -18.15 -8.47 -10.20
CA GLU A 442 -18.92 -8.66 -8.96
C GLU A 442 -18.88 -10.12 -8.51
N TYR A 443 -18.89 -10.34 -7.19
CA TYR A 443 -18.89 -11.67 -6.58
C TYR A 443 -19.65 -11.66 -5.25
N GLN A 444 -19.89 -12.86 -4.73
CA GLN A 444 -20.56 -13.12 -3.46
C GLN A 444 -19.68 -14.02 -2.58
N ASP A 445 -19.86 -13.96 -1.26
CA ASP A 445 -19.03 -14.65 -0.28
C ASP A 445 -19.80 -15.61 0.65
N GLN A 446 -21.00 -16.02 0.24
CA GLN A 446 -21.90 -16.88 1.01
C GLN A 446 -22.00 -18.31 0.47
N ASP A 447 -22.02 -18.44 -0.86
CA ASP A 447 -22.14 -19.70 -1.59
C ASP A 447 -20.88 -19.92 -2.45
N PHE A 448 -20.82 -21.01 -3.20
CA PHE A 448 -19.71 -21.24 -4.14
C PHE A 448 -19.71 -20.21 -5.28
N GLN A 449 -18.53 -19.88 -5.80
CA GLN A 449 -18.45 -18.92 -6.91
C GLN A 449 -19.07 -19.47 -8.19
N ASP A 450 -19.81 -18.62 -8.89
CA ASP A 450 -20.36 -18.91 -10.22
C ASP A 450 -19.32 -18.72 -11.34
N VAL A 451 -18.31 -17.88 -11.10
CA VAL A 451 -17.27 -17.51 -12.06
C VAL A 451 -15.90 -17.67 -11.41
N TYR A 452 -14.99 -18.34 -12.11
CA TYR A 452 -13.58 -18.45 -11.73
C TYR A 452 -12.69 -17.91 -12.84
N PHE A 453 -11.62 -17.23 -12.47
CA PHE A 453 -10.60 -16.78 -13.42
C PHE A 453 -9.44 -17.78 -13.48
N VAL A 454 -9.01 -18.05 -14.70
CA VAL A 454 -7.99 -19.04 -15.05
C VAL A 454 -6.76 -18.33 -15.58
N ALA A 455 -5.66 -18.37 -14.81
CA ALA A 455 -4.35 -17.95 -15.27
C ALA A 455 -3.72 -19.01 -16.19
N GLU A 456 -2.93 -18.59 -17.19
CA GLU A 456 -2.19 -19.55 -18.03
C GLU A 456 -1.06 -20.23 -17.24
N SER A 457 -0.43 -19.48 -16.34
CA SER A 457 0.61 -19.92 -15.41
C SER A 457 0.71 -18.91 -14.25
N LEU A 458 1.50 -19.21 -13.22
CA LEU A 458 1.76 -18.25 -12.15
C LEU A 458 2.54 -17.04 -12.67
N GLU A 459 3.46 -17.27 -13.59
CA GLU A 459 4.28 -16.27 -14.26
C GLU A 459 3.41 -15.34 -15.11
N ASP A 460 2.48 -15.88 -15.90
CA ASP A 460 1.49 -15.10 -16.68
C ASP A 460 0.61 -14.21 -15.76
N CYS A 461 0.17 -14.76 -14.63
CA CYS A 461 -0.61 -14.01 -13.64
C CYS A 461 0.19 -12.81 -13.09
N GLN A 462 1.47 -13.01 -12.77
CA GLN A 462 2.37 -11.96 -12.28
C GLN A 462 2.61 -10.87 -13.33
N GLU A 463 2.93 -11.27 -14.56
CA GLU A 463 3.23 -10.35 -15.66
C GLU A 463 2.03 -9.46 -15.95
N LYS A 464 0.84 -10.05 -16.14
CA LYS A 464 -0.39 -9.30 -16.40
C LYS A 464 -0.72 -8.34 -15.26
N PHE A 465 -0.58 -8.79 -14.01
CA PHE A 465 -0.86 -7.94 -12.86
C PHE A 465 0.09 -6.75 -12.80
N ARG A 466 1.39 -6.97 -13.01
CA ARG A 466 2.40 -5.91 -13.04
C ARG A 466 2.08 -4.85 -14.09
N ASP A 467 1.74 -5.27 -15.30
CA ASP A 467 1.36 -4.35 -16.39
C ASP A 467 0.17 -3.45 -16.00
N VAL A 468 -0.84 -4.01 -15.34
CA VAL A 468 -2.02 -3.25 -14.91
C VAL A 468 -1.74 -2.35 -13.70
N ILE A 469 -0.88 -2.76 -12.76
CA ILE A 469 -0.46 -1.86 -11.67
C ILE A 469 0.32 -0.66 -12.21
N HIS A 470 1.19 -0.85 -13.21
CA HIS A 470 1.86 0.26 -13.89
C HIS A 470 0.85 1.20 -14.58
N GLU A 471 -0.16 0.65 -15.25
CA GLU A 471 -1.21 1.44 -15.92
C GLU A 471 -2.13 2.17 -14.93
N LEU A 472 -2.48 1.54 -13.80
CA LEU A 472 -3.39 2.11 -12.80
C LEU A 472 -2.73 3.14 -11.89
N LEU A 473 -1.48 2.92 -11.47
CA LEU A 473 -0.84 3.78 -10.47
C LEU A 473 -0.03 4.91 -11.10
N GLY A 474 0.43 4.79 -12.35
CA GLY A 474 1.25 5.80 -13.04
C GLY A 474 2.62 6.12 -12.40
N HIS A 475 2.80 5.77 -11.12
CA HIS A 475 3.94 6.07 -10.26
C HIS A 475 3.98 5.06 -9.10
N ILE A 476 4.61 3.91 -9.30
CA ILE A 476 5.14 3.15 -8.16
C ILE A 476 6.41 3.90 -7.71
N PRO A 477 6.57 4.28 -6.42
CA PRO A 477 7.84 4.80 -5.94
C PRO A 477 8.93 3.79 -6.28
N LEU A 478 9.94 4.19 -7.05
CA LEU A 478 10.87 3.26 -7.70
C LEU A 478 11.57 2.27 -6.75
N LEU A 479 11.79 2.67 -5.49
CA LEU A 479 12.35 1.84 -4.42
C LEU A 479 11.43 0.69 -3.97
N SER A 480 10.16 0.73 -4.35
CA SER A 480 9.20 -0.34 -4.14
C SER A 480 9.02 -1.23 -5.36
N ASP A 481 9.66 -0.94 -6.50
CA ASP A 481 9.66 -1.85 -7.65
C ASP A 481 10.60 -3.04 -7.38
N PRO A 482 10.10 -4.29 -7.35
CA PRO A 482 10.94 -5.46 -7.07
C PRO A 482 12.02 -5.68 -8.12
N GLY A 483 11.82 -5.23 -9.37
CA GLY A 483 12.83 -5.32 -10.43
C GLY A 483 13.99 -4.37 -10.20
N PHE A 484 13.73 -3.16 -9.70
CA PHE A 484 14.78 -2.24 -9.26
C PHE A 484 15.57 -2.76 -8.05
N ALA A 485 14.87 -3.31 -7.07
CA ALA A 485 15.50 -3.89 -5.88
C ALA A 485 16.38 -5.10 -6.25
N ASP A 486 15.88 -6.01 -7.09
CA ASP A 486 16.65 -7.14 -7.60
C ASP A 486 17.84 -6.70 -8.45
N PHE A 487 17.67 -5.70 -9.33
CA PHE A 487 18.77 -5.12 -10.11
C PHE A 487 19.90 -4.54 -9.23
N SER A 488 19.54 -3.75 -8.21
CA SER A 488 20.51 -3.19 -7.25
C SER A 488 21.22 -4.31 -6.48
N GLN A 489 20.48 -5.36 -6.09
CA GLN A 489 21.05 -6.55 -5.44
C GLN A 489 21.97 -7.36 -6.37
N GLN A 490 21.59 -7.57 -7.63
CA GLN A 490 22.38 -8.31 -8.62
C GLN A 490 23.70 -7.58 -8.94
N LEU A 491 23.69 -6.25 -9.05
CA LEU A 491 24.92 -5.45 -9.16
C LEU A 491 25.83 -5.65 -7.95
N GLY A 492 25.26 -5.60 -6.73
CA GLY A 492 25.98 -5.90 -5.50
C GLY A 492 26.58 -7.30 -5.48
N LEU A 493 25.83 -8.32 -5.89
CA LEU A 493 26.30 -9.70 -5.96
C LEU A 493 27.36 -9.90 -7.05
N ALA A 494 27.23 -9.25 -8.21
CA ALA A 494 28.20 -9.33 -9.30
C ALA A 494 29.57 -8.73 -8.92
N SER A 495 29.60 -7.79 -7.97
CA SER A 495 30.85 -7.24 -7.42
C SER A 495 31.65 -8.24 -6.58
N LEU A 496 31.01 -9.32 -6.08
CA LEU A 496 31.67 -10.33 -5.25
C LEU A 496 32.59 -11.22 -6.10
N GLY A 497 33.90 -11.04 -5.94
CA GLY A 497 34.92 -11.78 -6.69
C GLY A 497 35.35 -11.12 -8.00
N ALA A 498 34.84 -9.92 -8.29
CA ALA A 498 35.25 -9.10 -9.42
C ALA A 498 36.61 -8.42 -9.17
N THR A 499 37.32 -8.09 -10.25
CA THR A 499 38.54 -7.26 -10.20
C THR A 499 38.19 -5.80 -9.90
N ASP A 500 39.14 -5.01 -9.39
CA ASP A 500 38.93 -3.59 -9.09
C ASP A 500 38.34 -2.81 -10.29
N LYS A 501 38.82 -3.13 -11.50
CA LYS A 501 38.34 -2.53 -12.76
C LYS A 501 36.89 -2.92 -13.10
N GLU A 502 36.45 -4.11 -12.70
CA GLU A 502 35.06 -4.56 -12.88
C GLU A 502 34.15 -3.95 -11.82
N ILE A 503 34.64 -3.80 -10.58
CA ILE A 503 33.92 -3.09 -9.51
C ILE A 503 33.67 -1.63 -9.91
N GLU A 504 34.68 -0.93 -10.44
CA GLU A 504 34.51 0.43 -10.97
C GLU A 504 33.41 0.49 -12.03
N ARG A 505 33.37 -0.47 -12.95
CA ARG A 505 32.33 -0.56 -13.99
C ARG A 505 30.94 -0.78 -13.40
N PHE A 506 30.80 -1.65 -12.40
CA PHE A 506 29.52 -1.87 -11.73
C PHE A 506 29.07 -0.63 -10.95
N ALA A 507 30.00 0.06 -10.28
CA ALA A 507 29.72 1.31 -9.60
C ALA A 507 29.25 2.40 -10.58
N THR A 508 29.84 2.48 -11.77
CA THR A 508 29.39 3.41 -12.83
C THR A 508 27.98 3.07 -13.33
N VAL A 509 27.69 1.79 -13.57
CA VAL A 509 26.33 1.38 -13.96
C VAL A 509 25.32 1.72 -12.86
N TYR A 510 25.66 1.41 -11.60
CA TYR A 510 24.83 1.79 -10.45
C TYR A 510 24.60 3.29 -10.38
N TRP A 511 25.66 4.09 -10.55
CA TRP A 511 25.60 5.55 -10.51
C TRP A 511 24.62 6.11 -11.54
N PHE A 512 24.74 5.72 -12.80
CA PHE A 512 23.90 6.24 -13.87
C PHE A 512 22.51 5.60 -13.99
N THR A 513 22.18 4.63 -13.13
CA THR A 513 20.85 4.02 -13.07
C THR A 513 20.19 4.30 -11.73
N VAL A 514 20.70 3.74 -10.64
CA VAL A 514 20.11 3.84 -9.31
C VAL A 514 20.17 5.25 -8.75
N GLU A 515 21.28 5.98 -8.95
CA GLU A 515 21.45 7.32 -8.37
C GLU A 515 21.03 8.44 -9.35
N PHE A 516 21.39 8.34 -10.63
CA PHE A 516 21.18 9.39 -11.64
C PHE A 516 20.41 8.93 -12.88
N GLY A 517 19.54 7.93 -12.73
CA GLY A 517 18.76 7.39 -13.84
C GLY A 517 17.62 8.29 -14.32
N LEU A 518 17.49 8.37 -15.65
CA LEU A 518 16.38 8.99 -16.37
C LEU A 518 15.62 7.96 -17.22
N MET A 519 14.34 8.20 -17.46
CA MET A 519 13.51 7.40 -18.36
C MET A 519 12.70 8.28 -19.30
N LYS A 520 12.36 7.73 -20.45
CA LYS A 520 11.49 8.37 -21.43
C LYS A 520 10.06 7.87 -21.23
N GLU A 521 9.14 8.78 -20.93
CA GLU A 521 7.73 8.48 -20.72
C GLU A 521 6.86 9.58 -21.33
N ASP A 522 5.81 9.21 -22.06
CA ASP A 522 4.86 10.13 -22.72
C ASP A 522 5.49 11.24 -23.57
N GLY A 523 6.67 10.97 -24.15
CA GLY A 523 7.41 11.92 -24.97
C GLY A 523 8.31 12.90 -24.20
N GLY A 524 8.34 12.83 -22.86
CA GLY A 524 9.21 13.61 -21.98
C GLY A 524 10.26 12.76 -21.24
N LEU A 525 11.20 13.44 -20.59
CA LEU A 525 12.15 12.82 -19.66
C LEU A 525 11.59 12.87 -18.24
N LYS A 526 11.66 11.76 -17.52
CA LYS A 526 11.37 11.68 -16.09
C LYS A 526 12.57 11.12 -15.34
N ALA A 527 12.86 11.67 -14.17
CA ALA A 527 13.93 11.19 -13.30
C ALA A 527 13.40 10.11 -12.37
N TYR A 528 14.24 9.11 -12.10
CA TYR A 528 13.93 8.04 -11.17
C TYR A 528 15.05 7.74 -10.17
N GLY A 529 16.29 8.14 -10.48
CA GLY A 529 17.45 7.89 -9.62
C GLY A 529 17.37 8.63 -8.27
N ALA A 530 17.80 7.98 -7.20
CA ALA A 530 17.72 8.51 -5.83
C ALA A 530 18.55 9.80 -5.65
N GLY A 531 19.77 9.85 -6.18
CA GLY A 531 20.61 11.04 -6.25
C GLY A 531 19.97 12.21 -6.99
N LEU A 532 19.33 11.96 -8.14
CA LEU A 532 18.58 12.98 -8.89
C LEU A 532 17.38 13.50 -8.10
N LEU A 533 16.57 12.60 -7.54
CA LEU A 533 15.35 12.97 -6.82
C LEU A 533 15.63 13.68 -5.49
N SER A 534 16.82 13.49 -4.91
CA SER A 534 17.26 14.16 -3.69
C SER A 534 18.05 15.45 -3.92
N SER A 535 18.44 15.75 -5.16
CA SER A 535 19.20 16.95 -5.53
C SER A 535 18.45 17.81 -6.54
N TYR A 536 17.80 18.88 -6.04
CA TYR A 536 17.00 19.78 -6.87
C TYR A 536 17.79 20.40 -8.04
N GLY A 537 19.03 20.83 -7.80
CA GLY A 537 19.87 21.45 -8.84
C GLY A 537 20.28 20.45 -9.93
N GLU A 538 20.66 19.24 -9.53
CA GLU A 538 20.98 18.16 -10.46
C GLU A 538 19.75 17.77 -11.27
N LEU A 539 18.59 17.65 -10.63
CA LEU A 539 17.33 17.29 -11.29
C LEU A 539 16.97 18.29 -12.39
N GLN A 540 17.08 19.59 -12.11
CA GLN A 540 16.83 20.64 -13.11
C GLN A 540 17.85 20.56 -14.25
N HIS A 541 19.12 20.32 -13.94
CA HIS A 541 20.17 20.18 -14.94
C HIS A 541 19.89 18.96 -15.85
N ALA A 542 19.65 17.80 -15.26
CA ALA A 542 19.38 16.53 -15.92
C ALA A 542 18.17 16.56 -16.84
N LEU A 543 17.11 17.30 -16.48
CA LEU A 543 15.89 17.43 -17.28
C LEU A 543 15.96 18.57 -18.32
N SER A 544 17.01 19.40 -18.28
CA SER A 544 17.23 20.46 -19.27
C SER A 544 17.83 19.90 -20.56
N SER A 545 17.92 20.72 -21.61
CA SER A 545 18.63 20.37 -22.85
C SER A 545 20.16 20.55 -22.78
N THR A 546 20.70 20.87 -21.59
CA THR A 546 22.12 21.18 -21.40
C THR A 546 23.01 19.94 -21.40
N PRO A 547 22.73 18.88 -20.60
CA PRO A 547 23.52 17.65 -20.63
C PRO A 547 23.15 16.78 -21.83
N GLU A 548 24.04 15.84 -22.16
CA GLU A 548 23.80 14.84 -23.20
C GLU A 548 22.95 13.69 -22.65
N HIS A 549 21.81 13.43 -23.28
CA HIS A 549 20.97 12.26 -23.00
C HIS A 549 21.30 11.12 -23.95
N ARG A 550 21.79 10.01 -23.42
CA ARG A 550 22.09 8.79 -24.20
C ARG A 550 21.13 7.67 -23.86
N PRO A 551 20.78 6.79 -24.81
CA PRO A 551 20.08 5.55 -24.49
C PRO A 551 20.90 4.73 -23.49
N PHE A 552 20.23 4.17 -22.48
CA PHE A 552 20.88 3.28 -21.54
C PHE A 552 21.31 1.98 -22.23
N GLU A 553 22.62 1.71 -22.25
CA GLU A 553 23.22 0.46 -22.72
C GLU A 553 24.34 0.05 -21.74
N PRO A 554 24.23 -1.11 -21.07
CA PRO A 554 25.10 -1.42 -19.93
C PRO A 554 26.60 -1.39 -20.25
N ALA A 555 27.03 -1.92 -21.40
CA ALA A 555 28.42 -1.87 -21.83
C ALA A 555 28.97 -0.45 -22.04
N THR A 556 28.15 0.49 -22.54
CA THR A 556 28.58 1.88 -22.77
C THR A 556 28.46 2.72 -21.50
N THR A 557 27.44 2.47 -20.68
CA THR A 557 27.29 3.09 -19.36
C THR A 557 28.43 2.71 -18.44
N ALA A 558 28.85 1.45 -18.40
CA ALA A 558 29.91 0.95 -17.52
C ALA A 558 31.28 1.63 -17.70
N VAL A 559 31.52 2.31 -18.83
CA VAL A 559 32.79 3.00 -19.13
C VAL A 559 32.65 4.52 -19.15
N GLN A 560 31.47 5.05 -18.81
CA GLN A 560 31.25 6.49 -18.73
C GLN A 560 31.91 7.06 -17.47
N GLU A 561 32.69 8.13 -17.62
CA GLU A 561 33.17 8.90 -16.48
C GLU A 561 32.01 9.69 -15.87
N TYR A 562 31.86 9.61 -14.55
CA TYR A 562 30.89 10.38 -13.79
C TYR A 562 31.58 11.48 -12.97
N GLN A 563 30.85 12.56 -12.71
CA GLN A 563 31.33 13.70 -11.93
C GLN A 563 30.83 13.57 -10.48
N ASP A 564 31.71 13.78 -9.51
CA ASP A 564 31.38 13.63 -8.09
C ASP A 564 31.15 14.97 -7.37
N GLN A 565 31.64 16.08 -7.95
CA GLN A 565 31.53 17.43 -7.36
C GLN A 565 30.79 18.44 -8.24
N ASP A 566 30.47 18.05 -9.47
CA ASP A 566 29.82 18.88 -10.49
C ASP A 566 28.63 18.11 -11.09
N PHE A 567 27.75 18.82 -11.80
CA PHE A 567 26.56 18.23 -12.43
C PHE A 567 26.97 17.29 -13.57
N GLN A 568 26.30 16.14 -13.74
CA GLN A 568 26.70 15.21 -14.81
C GLN A 568 26.53 15.84 -16.20
N ASP A 569 27.56 15.74 -17.04
CA ASP A 569 27.48 16.13 -18.46
C ASP A 569 26.68 15.12 -19.31
N VAL A 570 26.55 13.88 -18.84
CA VAL A 570 25.90 12.78 -19.55
C VAL A 570 24.92 12.07 -18.61
N TYR A 571 23.70 11.87 -19.08
CA TYR A 571 22.71 11.02 -18.40
C TYR A 571 22.25 9.91 -19.33
N PHE A 572 22.00 8.74 -18.74
CA PHE A 572 21.45 7.61 -19.48
C PHE A 572 19.94 7.52 -19.30
N VAL A 573 19.25 7.33 -20.42
CA VAL A 573 17.80 7.34 -20.53
C VAL A 573 17.30 5.96 -20.92
N ALA A 574 16.41 5.40 -20.12
CA ALA A 574 15.67 4.20 -20.46
C ALA A 574 14.57 4.51 -21.49
N GLU A 575 14.66 3.96 -22.71
CA GLU A 575 13.85 4.41 -23.86
C GLU A 575 12.44 3.78 -24.00
N LYS A 576 12.16 2.62 -23.38
CA LYS A 576 10.91 1.88 -23.61
C LYS A 576 10.02 1.79 -22.38
N LYS A 577 10.48 0.99 -21.41
CA LYS A 577 9.86 0.75 -20.11
C LYS A 577 11.00 0.47 -19.13
N PHE A 578 10.78 0.71 -17.85
CA PHE A 578 11.78 0.47 -16.82
C PHE A 578 12.38 -0.96 -16.89
N HIS A 579 11.58 -1.98 -17.20
CA HIS A 579 12.03 -3.37 -17.41
C HIS A 579 12.95 -3.63 -18.63
N SER A 580 13.02 -2.70 -19.58
CA SER A 580 13.94 -2.81 -20.72
C SER A 580 15.41 -2.55 -20.32
N ILE A 581 15.63 -1.83 -19.22
CA ILE A 581 16.94 -1.70 -18.55
C ILE A 581 17.39 -3.09 -18.07
N PHE A 582 16.48 -3.85 -17.45
CA PHE A 582 16.78 -5.12 -16.78
C PHE A 582 17.03 -6.29 -17.74
N SER A 583 16.20 -6.43 -18.79
CA SER A 583 16.36 -7.50 -19.81
C SER A 583 17.63 -7.35 -20.66
N SER A 584 18.10 -6.12 -20.86
CA SER A 584 19.35 -5.85 -21.59
C SER A 584 20.59 -6.20 -20.74
N LEU A 585 20.50 -6.01 -19.43
CA LEU A 585 21.57 -6.33 -18.47
C LEU A 585 21.65 -7.82 -18.13
N GLU A 586 20.53 -8.55 -18.04
CA GLU A 586 20.55 -10.00 -17.79
C GLU A 586 21.41 -10.75 -18.83
N MET A 587 21.34 -10.35 -20.11
CA MET A 587 22.16 -10.96 -21.16
C MET A 587 23.66 -10.60 -21.05
N GLU A 588 24.01 -9.39 -20.62
CA GLU A 588 25.41 -8.97 -20.43
C GLU A 588 26.01 -9.46 -19.11
N LEU A 589 25.24 -9.45 -18.02
CA LEU A 589 25.59 -10.05 -16.72
C LEU A 589 25.74 -11.56 -16.83
N LEU A 590 24.88 -12.26 -17.60
CA LEU A 590 25.04 -13.69 -17.87
C LEU A 590 26.31 -13.95 -18.70
N ASN A 591 26.61 -13.12 -19.69
CA ASN A 591 27.84 -13.21 -20.47
C ASN A 591 29.11 -12.95 -19.61
N LEU A 592 29.03 -12.04 -18.64
CA LEU A 592 30.09 -11.72 -17.68
C LEU A 592 30.25 -12.81 -16.60
N GLN A 593 29.16 -13.32 -16.03
CA GLN A 593 29.16 -14.47 -15.12
C GLN A 593 29.73 -15.72 -15.80
N GLN A 594 29.41 -15.95 -17.08
CA GLN A 594 30.01 -17.02 -17.89
C GLN A 594 31.50 -16.77 -18.20
N ALA A 595 31.95 -15.52 -18.32
CA ALA A 595 33.36 -15.16 -18.47
C ALA A 595 34.15 -15.40 -17.17
N VAL A 596 33.58 -15.05 -16.01
CA VAL A 596 34.14 -15.33 -14.67
C VAL A 596 34.19 -16.83 -14.39
N ALA A 597 33.13 -17.58 -14.70
CA ALA A 597 33.11 -19.04 -14.59
C ALA A 597 34.15 -19.73 -15.49
N LYS A 598 34.46 -19.15 -16.66
CA LYS A 598 35.55 -19.61 -17.54
C LYS A 598 36.94 -19.25 -17.03
N MET A 599 37.11 -18.16 -16.29
CA MET A 599 38.40 -17.80 -15.65
C MET A 599 38.72 -18.69 -14.44
N HIS A 600 37.71 -19.19 -13.73
CA HIS A 600 37.88 -20.23 -12.70
C HIS A 600 38.17 -21.64 -13.27
N ALA A 601 38.15 -21.80 -14.60
CA ALA A 601 38.48 -23.06 -15.29
C ALA A 601 39.92 -23.10 -15.83
N ILE A 602 40.86 -22.35 -15.24
CA ILE A 602 42.30 -22.55 -15.49
C ILE A 602 42.80 -23.64 -14.52
N PRO A 603 43.30 -24.79 -15.01
CA PRO A 603 43.77 -25.84 -14.11
C PRO A 603 45.12 -25.46 -13.49
N LYS A 604 45.12 -25.19 -12.19
CA LYS A 604 45.74 -26.05 -11.17
C LYS A 604 45.39 -25.61 -9.76
#